data_AF-A0A9W8XEK3-F1
#
_entry.id   AF-A0A9W8XEK3-F1
#
_cell.length_a   1.000
_cell.length_b   1.000
_cell.length_c   1.000
_cell.angle_alpha   90.00
_cell.angle_beta   90.00
_cell.angle_gamma   90.00
#
_symmetry.space_group_name_H-M   'P 1'
#
loop_
_entity.id
_entity.type
_entity.pdbx_description
1 polymer ?
#
loop_
_entity_poly.entity_id
_entity_poly.type
_entity_poly.pdbx_seq_one_letter_code
_entity_poly.pdbx_strand_id
1 'polypeptide(L)'
;MELTKIISLINDCMKWPLKVGRPLTSWISKSSRLIIIGDAAHAMLPYMSQGAAMAVEDGAALAVALNNISSVEELPFALRSFENERIKRSGDMQNASTVNGRIWHFPDGPEQRARDASMAAEVLGKPFTSSANQWSDPVTQWWAYGYDAEKRMEEAWARDVATLISRSKRDTSAPYI
;
A
#
# COMPACT_ATOMS: atom_id res chain seq x y z
N MET A 1 17.67 -21.04 23.74
CA MET A 1 17.10 -22.09 24.60
C MET A 1 15.57 -21.96 24.74
N GLU A 2 15.00 -20.75 24.74
CA GLU A 2 13.53 -20.56 24.83
C GLU A 2 12.74 -20.85 23.52
N LEU A 3 13.27 -20.51 22.34
CA LEU A 3 12.56 -20.72 21.07
C LEU A 3 12.29 -22.21 20.79
N THR A 4 13.27 -23.07 21.01
CA THR A 4 13.14 -24.53 20.81
C THR A 4 12.09 -25.13 21.74
N LYS A 5 11.91 -24.56 22.94
CA LYS A 5 10.88 -24.97 23.89
C LYS A 5 9.49 -24.62 23.36
N ILE A 6 9.29 -23.41 22.82
CA ILE A 6 8.02 -23.02 22.20
C ILE A 6 7.71 -23.92 21.00
N ILE A 7 8.69 -24.18 20.14
CA ILE A 7 8.52 -25.06 18.96
C ILE A 7 8.14 -26.49 19.39
N SER A 8 8.71 -27.01 20.49
CA SER A 8 8.36 -28.35 21.00
C SER A 8 6.93 -28.50 21.52
N LEU A 9 6.21 -27.41 21.76
CA LEU A 9 4.80 -27.42 22.17
C LEU A 9 3.84 -27.53 20.97
N ILE A 10 4.34 -27.43 19.74
CA ILE A 10 3.52 -27.50 18.52
C ILE A 10 3.32 -28.97 18.15
N ASN A 11 2.08 -29.45 18.22
CA ASN A 11 1.74 -30.83 17.85
C ASN A 11 1.55 -31.00 16.34
N ASP A 12 1.02 -29.99 15.65
CA ASP A 12 0.73 -30.00 14.22
C ASP A 12 1.03 -28.64 13.59
N CYS A 13 1.46 -28.63 12.32
CA CYS A 13 1.69 -27.40 11.58
C CYS A 13 1.26 -27.52 10.13
N MET A 14 0.86 -26.37 9.56
CA MET A 14 0.64 -26.25 8.13
C MET A 14 1.81 -25.48 7.50
N LYS A 15 2.25 -25.95 6.33
CA LYS A 15 3.29 -25.26 5.54
C LYS A 15 2.63 -24.38 4.48
N TRP A 16 2.73 -23.07 4.66
CA TRP A 16 2.14 -22.09 3.75
C TRP A 16 3.24 -21.40 2.92
N PRO A 17 3.18 -21.47 1.57
CA PRO A 17 4.10 -20.71 0.73
C PRO A 17 3.76 -19.22 0.81
N LEU A 18 4.73 -18.40 1.19
CA LEU A 18 4.60 -16.95 1.14
C LEU A 18 4.85 -16.47 -0.29
N LYS A 19 3.83 -15.85 -0.90
CA LYS A 19 3.87 -15.33 -2.27
C LYS A 19 3.43 -13.87 -2.29
N VAL A 20 3.95 -13.14 -3.28
CA VAL A 20 3.55 -11.77 -3.59
C VAL A 20 2.87 -11.74 -4.95
N GLY A 21 1.82 -10.93 -5.09
CA GLY A 21 1.15 -10.69 -6.35
C GLY A 21 2.02 -9.87 -7.30
N ARG A 22 1.87 -10.08 -8.62
CA ARG A 22 2.48 -9.20 -9.61
C ARG A 22 1.67 -7.90 -9.69
N PRO A 23 2.30 -6.71 -9.76
CA PRO A 23 1.59 -5.47 -10.03
C PRO A 23 0.79 -5.57 -11.34
N LEU A 24 -0.53 -5.35 -11.23
CA LEU A 24 -1.44 -5.32 -12.36
C LEU A 24 -1.45 -3.92 -12.99
N THR A 25 -1.60 -3.84 -14.30
CA THR A 25 -1.68 -2.55 -15.01
C THR A 25 -3.05 -1.89 -14.93
N SER A 26 -4.08 -2.66 -14.61
CA SER A 26 -5.46 -2.20 -14.41
C SER A 26 -6.19 -3.19 -13.51
N TRP A 27 -6.97 -2.67 -12.58
CA TRP A 27 -7.92 -3.39 -11.72
C TRP A 27 -9.34 -3.31 -12.28
N ILE A 28 -9.57 -2.41 -13.23
CA ILE A 28 -10.88 -2.16 -13.81
C ILE A 28 -11.09 -3.02 -15.07
N SER A 29 -12.28 -3.60 -15.20
CA SER A 29 -12.68 -4.31 -16.42
C SER A 29 -12.86 -3.37 -17.62
N LYS A 30 -12.80 -3.90 -18.85
CA LYS A 30 -13.00 -3.10 -20.08
C LYS A 30 -14.32 -2.32 -20.12
N SER A 31 -15.37 -2.85 -19.47
CA SER A 31 -16.68 -2.20 -19.41
C SER A 31 -16.80 -1.10 -18.35
N SER A 32 -15.79 -0.96 -17.47
CA SER A 32 -15.83 -0.08 -16.29
C SER A 32 -16.98 -0.37 -15.31
N ARG A 33 -17.47 -1.62 -15.27
CA ARG A 33 -18.54 -2.07 -14.36
C ARG A 33 -18.10 -3.12 -13.34
N LEU A 34 -16.80 -3.40 -13.29
CA LEU A 34 -16.19 -4.31 -12.34
C LEU A 34 -14.79 -3.80 -12.00
N ILE A 35 -14.47 -3.86 -10.72
CA ILE A 35 -13.16 -3.56 -10.15
C ILE A 35 -12.77 -4.64 -9.15
N ILE A 36 -11.48 -4.95 -9.05
CA ILE A 36 -10.90 -5.83 -8.03
C ILE A 36 -10.19 -5.00 -6.96
N ILE A 37 -10.27 -5.44 -5.70
CA ILE A 37 -9.64 -4.80 -4.52
C ILE A 37 -9.06 -5.88 -3.59
N GLY A 38 -8.30 -5.47 -2.57
CA GLY A 38 -7.67 -6.40 -1.63
C GLY A 38 -6.69 -7.35 -2.31
N ASP A 39 -6.57 -8.58 -1.79
CA ASP A 39 -5.60 -9.57 -2.31
C ASP A 39 -5.79 -9.90 -3.80
N ALA A 40 -7.02 -9.79 -4.33
CA ALA A 40 -7.28 -9.97 -5.77
C ALA A 40 -6.53 -8.94 -6.62
N ALA A 41 -6.32 -7.73 -6.09
CA ALA A 41 -5.63 -6.62 -6.74
C ALA A 41 -4.15 -6.53 -6.33
N HIS A 42 -3.83 -6.79 -5.06
CA HIS A 42 -2.52 -6.47 -4.49
C HIS A 42 -2.07 -7.41 -3.35
N ALA A 43 -2.22 -8.73 -3.50
CA ALA A 43 -1.67 -9.72 -2.57
C ALA A 43 -0.19 -9.44 -2.21
N MET A 44 0.12 -9.43 -0.90
CA MET A 44 1.42 -9.02 -0.38
C MET A 44 1.97 -9.97 0.67
N LEU A 45 3.26 -9.86 0.95
CA LEU A 45 3.87 -10.59 2.06
C LEU A 45 3.35 -10.08 3.41
N PRO A 46 3.34 -10.91 4.47
CA PRO A 46 2.73 -10.53 5.74
C PRO A 46 3.66 -9.70 6.64
N TYR A 47 4.86 -9.34 6.21
CA TYR A 47 5.89 -8.73 7.06
C TYR A 47 5.59 -7.30 7.51
N MET A 48 4.55 -6.66 6.97
CA MET A 48 4.05 -5.38 7.50
C MET A 48 2.69 -5.53 8.20
N SER A 49 2.07 -6.70 8.16
CA SER A 49 0.71 -6.92 8.66
C SER A 49 -0.33 -5.94 8.06
N GLN A 50 -0.15 -5.53 6.80
CA GLN A 50 -0.97 -4.48 6.17
C GLN A 50 -1.92 -4.98 5.07
N GLY A 51 -1.92 -6.26 4.68
CA GLY A 51 -2.80 -6.75 3.61
C GLY A 51 -4.29 -6.46 3.85
N ALA A 52 -4.78 -6.76 5.06
CA ALA A 52 -6.17 -6.47 5.42
C ALA A 52 -6.46 -4.97 5.55
N ALA A 53 -5.55 -4.20 6.17
CA ALA A 53 -5.69 -2.75 6.28
C ALA A 53 -5.77 -2.08 4.90
N MET A 54 -4.96 -2.53 3.96
CA MET A 54 -4.97 -2.07 2.57
C MET A 54 -6.31 -2.33 1.86
N ALA A 55 -6.94 -3.48 2.11
CA ALA A 55 -8.28 -3.77 1.58
C ALA A 55 -9.37 -2.87 2.22
N VAL A 56 -9.23 -2.53 3.50
CA VAL A 56 -10.13 -1.58 4.17
C VAL A 56 -9.97 -0.18 3.59
N GLU A 57 -8.73 0.28 3.39
CA GLU A 57 -8.44 1.55 2.72
C GLU A 57 -9.03 1.59 1.29
N ASP A 58 -8.99 0.48 0.55
CA ASP A 58 -9.63 0.40 -0.78
C ASP A 58 -11.14 0.63 -0.69
N GLY A 59 -11.81 0.05 0.30
CA GLY A 59 -13.24 0.26 0.51
C GLY A 59 -13.56 1.74 0.77
N ALA A 60 -12.80 2.39 1.66
CA ALA A 60 -12.97 3.79 2.00
C ALA A 60 -12.72 4.72 0.80
N ALA A 61 -11.60 4.55 0.10
CA ALA A 61 -11.28 5.35 -1.08
C ALA A 61 -12.28 5.12 -2.22
N LEU A 62 -12.75 3.88 -2.43
CA LEU A 62 -13.75 3.62 -3.47
C LEU A 62 -15.08 4.33 -3.14
N ALA A 63 -15.49 4.33 -1.87
CA ALA A 63 -16.68 5.05 -1.42
C ALA A 63 -16.59 6.55 -1.73
N VAL A 64 -15.45 7.19 -1.42
CA VAL A 64 -15.22 8.61 -1.76
C VAL A 64 -15.30 8.87 -3.27
N ALA A 65 -14.63 8.04 -4.08
CA ALA A 65 -14.64 8.21 -5.54
C ALA A 65 -16.05 8.08 -6.12
N LEU A 66 -16.85 7.14 -5.62
CA LEU A 66 -18.24 6.93 -6.05
C LEU A 66 -19.21 7.98 -5.48
N ASN A 67 -18.90 8.60 -4.35
CA ASN A 67 -19.72 9.68 -3.81
C ASN A 67 -19.58 11.00 -4.59
N ASN A 68 -18.48 11.16 -5.33
CA ASN A 68 -18.20 12.38 -6.09
C ASN A 68 -18.85 12.43 -7.47
N ILE A 69 -19.47 11.34 -7.94
CA ILE A 69 -20.16 11.31 -9.24
C ILE A 69 -21.64 11.67 -9.10
N SER A 70 -22.17 12.33 -10.11
CA SER A 70 -23.60 12.68 -10.22
C SER A 70 -24.37 11.73 -11.14
N SER A 71 -23.68 10.94 -11.96
CA SER A 71 -24.33 10.00 -12.88
C SER A 71 -23.47 8.76 -13.17
N VAL A 72 -24.12 7.72 -13.72
CA VAL A 72 -23.47 6.42 -14.05
C VAL A 72 -22.43 6.58 -15.16
N GLU A 73 -22.58 7.58 -16.02
CA GLU A 73 -21.68 7.90 -17.13
C GLU A 73 -20.29 8.34 -16.64
N GLU A 74 -20.19 8.81 -15.39
CA GLU A 74 -18.94 9.26 -14.76
C GLU A 74 -18.15 8.11 -14.09
N LEU A 75 -18.74 6.91 -13.98
CA LEU A 75 -18.08 5.74 -13.38
C LEU A 75 -16.69 5.44 -13.97
N PRO A 76 -16.46 5.47 -15.30
CA PRO A 76 -15.13 5.21 -15.85
C PRO A 76 -14.07 6.17 -15.33
N PHE A 77 -14.43 7.44 -15.13
CA PHE A 77 -13.53 8.46 -14.57
C PHE A 77 -13.27 8.18 -13.09
N ALA A 78 -14.32 7.95 -12.30
CA ALA A 78 -14.19 7.72 -10.87
C ALA A 78 -13.36 6.48 -10.54
N LEU A 79 -13.63 5.37 -11.22
CA LEU A 79 -12.86 4.15 -11.05
C LEU A 79 -11.40 4.37 -11.43
N ARG A 80 -11.10 5.13 -12.50
CA ARG A 80 -9.72 5.41 -12.91
C ARG A 80 -8.96 6.23 -11.88
N SER A 81 -9.59 7.27 -11.32
CA SER A 81 -9.00 8.07 -10.24
C SER A 81 -8.70 7.20 -9.02
N PHE A 82 -9.65 6.36 -8.62
CA PHE A 82 -9.45 5.38 -7.55
C PHE A 82 -8.26 4.45 -7.85
N GLU A 83 -8.27 3.78 -9.01
CA GLU A 83 -7.23 2.81 -9.38
C GLU A 83 -5.84 3.44 -9.39
N ASN A 84 -5.70 4.65 -9.91
CA ASN A 84 -4.41 5.36 -9.96
C ASN A 84 -3.84 5.62 -8.56
N GLU A 85 -4.66 6.12 -7.63
CA GLU A 85 -4.22 6.37 -6.25
C GLU A 85 -3.91 5.05 -5.53
N ARG A 86 -4.76 4.04 -5.70
CA ARG A 86 -4.65 2.78 -4.96
C ARG A 86 -3.56 1.84 -5.47
N ILE A 87 -3.30 1.79 -6.78
CA ILE A 87 -2.16 1.03 -7.33
C ILE A 87 -0.85 1.54 -6.74
N LYS A 88 -0.67 2.87 -6.67
CA LYS A 88 0.54 3.46 -6.08
C LYS A 88 0.66 3.10 -4.60
N ARG A 89 -0.38 3.38 -3.81
CA ARG A 89 -0.39 3.17 -2.36
C ARG A 89 -0.17 1.70 -1.99
N SER A 90 -0.85 0.77 -2.66
CA SER A 90 -0.68 -0.67 -2.43
C SER A 90 0.67 -1.20 -2.90
N GLY A 91 1.20 -0.70 -4.02
CA GLY A 91 2.54 -1.02 -4.49
C GLY A 91 3.64 -0.60 -3.51
N ASP A 92 3.53 0.61 -2.95
CA ASP A 92 4.46 1.10 -1.92
C ASP A 92 4.46 0.18 -0.68
N MET A 93 3.27 -0.26 -0.23
CA MET A 93 3.12 -1.19 0.90
C MET A 93 3.64 -2.61 0.59
N GLN A 94 3.36 -3.14 -0.60
CA GLN A 94 3.91 -4.42 -1.07
C GLN A 94 5.44 -4.44 -1.03
N ASN A 95 6.05 -3.35 -1.52
CA ASN A 95 7.50 -3.19 -1.53
C ASN A 95 8.05 -3.08 -0.11
N ALA A 96 7.45 -2.25 0.74
CA ALA A 96 7.84 -2.13 2.14
C ALA A 96 7.79 -3.49 2.85
N SER A 97 6.72 -4.26 2.66
CA SER A 97 6.62 -5.60 3.23
C SER A 97 7.69 -6.57 2.72
N THR A 98 8.00 -6.52 1.42
CA THR A 98 9.09 -7.33 0.86
C THR A 98 10.44 -6.96 1.46
N VAL A 99 10.71 -5.67 1.65
CA VAL A 99 11.95 -5.19 2.27
C VAL A 99 12.01 -5.58 3.75
N ASN A 100 10.93 -5.39 4.51
CA ASN A 100 10.88 -5.75 5.93
C ASN A 100 11.16 -7.25 6.12
N GLY A 101 10.58 -8.08 5.25
CA GLY A 101 10.87 -9.52 5.23
C GLY A 101 12.35 -9.84 5.10
N ARG A 102 13.11 -9.09 4.29
CA ARG A 102 14.56 -9.29 4.18
C ARG A 102 15.31 -8.80 5.42
N ILE A 103 14.96 -7.63 5.93
CA ILE A 103 15.60 -7.01 7.11
C ILE A 103 15.54 -7.95 8.32
N TRP A 104 14.38 -8.58 8.56
CA TRP A 104 14.21 -9.51 9.69
C TRP A 104 14.97 -10.82 9.56
N HIS A 105 15.34 -11.21 8.33
CA HIS A 105 15.92 -12.51 8.02
C HIS A 105 17.34 -12.40 7.46
N PHE A 106 18.07 -11.31 7.77
CA PHE A 106 19.49 -11.28 7.47
C PHE A 106 20.21 -12.44 8.16
N PRO A 107 21.11 -13.15 7.45
CA PRO A 107 21.95 -14.14 8.10
C PRO A 107 22.89 -13.46 9.09
N ASP A 108 23.42 -14.24 10.03
CA ASP A 108 24.45 -13.76 10.96
C ASP A 108 25.62 -13.15 10.18
N GLY A 109 25.92 -11.87 10.43
CA GLY A 109 26.85 -11.14 9.59
C GLY A 109 26.89 -9.64 9.83
N PRO A 110 27.69 -8.91 9.04
CA PRO A 110 27.79 -7.45 9.13
C PRO A 110 26.44 -6.74 9.00
N GLU A 111 25.58 -7.18 8.09
CA GLU A 111 24.27 -6.60 7.81
C GLU A 111 23.30 -6.78 8.99
N GLN A 112 23.27 -7.99 9.56
CA GLN A 112 22.49 -8.28 10.77
C GLN A 112 22.96 -7.42 11.95
N ARG A 113 24.28 -7.28 12.17
CA ARG A 113 24.81 -6.41 13.23
C ARG A 113 24.49 -4.93 13.01
N ALA A 114 24.55 -4.46 11.76
CA ALA A 114 24.17 -3.09 11.42
C ALA A 114 22.68 -2.82 11.68
N ARG A 115 21.82 -3.78 11.31
CA ARG A 115 20.38 -3.76 11.61
C ARG A 115 20.13 -3.70 13.12
N ASP A 116 20.74 -4.59 13.90
CA ASP A 116 20.57 -4.64 15.35
C ASP A 116 21.07 -3.34 16.01
N ALA A 117 22.21 -2.81 15.57
CA ALA A 117 22.75 -1.54 16.07
C ALA A 117 21.79 -0.36 15.78
N SER A 118 21.17 -0.33 14.60
CA SER A 118 20.17 0.68 14.25
C SER A 118 18.91 0.60 15.11
N MET A 119 18.52 -0.59 15.56
CA MET A 119 17.35 -0.79 16.44
C MET A 119 17.67 -0.57 17.93
N ALA A 120 18.94 -0.47 18.32
CA ALA A 120 19.34 -0.52 19.73
C ALA A 120 18.73 0.60 20.59
N ALA A 121 18.62 1.82 20.07
CA ALA A 121 18.02 2.94 20.81
C ALA A 121 16.54 2.66 21.13
N GLU A 122 15.77 2.19 20.16
CA GLU A 122 14.37 1.79 20.30
C GLU A 122 14.21 0.67 21.34
N VAL A 123 14.98 -0.41 21.24
CA VAL A 123 14.92 -1.55 22.17
C VAL A 123 15.22 -1.13 23.61
N LEU A 124 16.09 -0.15 23.79
CA LEU A 124 16.44 0.41 25.10
C LEU A 124 15.46 1.50 25.59
N GLY A 125 14.40 1.79 24.83
CA GLY A 125 13.42 2.85 25.15
C GLY A 125 14.01 4.26 25.12
N LYS A 126 15.11 4.47 24.39
CA LYS A 126 15.76 5.77 24.23
C LYS A 126 15.14 6.53 23.04
N PRO A 127 15.19 7.87 23.03
CA PRO A 127 14.79 8.64 21.86
C PRO A 127 15.61 8.23 20.61
N PHE A 128 14.92 8.12 19.48
CA PHE A 128 15.51 7.80 18.18
C PHE A 128 14.80 8.57 17.07
N THR A 129 15.49 8.81 15.96
CA THR A 129 14.94 9.50 14.77
C THR A 129 14.75 8.57 13.58
N SER A 130 15.39 7.40 13.61
CA SER A 130 15.23 6.32 12.64
C SER A 130 15.46 4.97 13.30
N SER A 131 14.87 3.92 12.74
CA SER A 131 15.13 2.54 13.15
C SER A 131 15.09 1.63 11.93
N ALA A 132 15.94 0.60 11.90
CA ALA A 132 15.79 -0.46 10.90
C ALA A 132 14.49 -1.27 11.13
N ASN A 133 13.87 -1.17 12.31
CA ASN A 133 12.53 -1.69 12.55
C ASN A 133 11.52 -0.78 11.86
N GLN A 134 11.06 -1.20 10.68
CA GLN A 134 10.05 -0.45 9.92
C GLN A 134 8.75 -0.24 10.71
N TRP A 135 8.44 -1.08 11.70
CA TRP A 135 7.27 -0.86 12.55
C TRP A 135 7.47 0.26 13.57
N SER A 136 8.68 0.67 13.89
CA SER A 136 8.94 1.73 14.87
C SER A 136 9.57 2.96 14.25
N ASP A 137 10.15 2.83 13.06
CA ASP A 137 10.74 3.92 12.31
C ASP A 137 9.72 5.07 12.12
N PRO A 138 10.03 6.32 12.53
CA PRO A 138 9.05 7.40 12.53
C PRO A 138 8.56 7.77 11.13
N VAL A 139 9.43 7.68 10.12
CA VAL A 139 9.05 7.95 8.73
C VAL A 139 8.09 6.88 8.24
N THR A 140 8.41 5.61 8.52
CA THR A 140 7.54 4.50 8.16
C THR A 140 6.20 4.57 8.88
N GLN A 141 6.20 4.89 10.16
CA GLN A 141 4.98 5.11 10.93
C GLN A 141 4.06 6.14 10.27
N TRP A 142 4.63 7.28 9.87
CA TRP A 142 3.89 8.37 9.25
C TRP A 142 3.27 7.97 7.91
N TRP A 143 4.03 7.42 6.96
CA TRP A 143 3.48 7.13 5.63
C TRP A 143 2.66 5.83 5.58
N ALA A 144 2.98 4.85 6.45
CA ALA A 144 2.33 3.55 6.46
C ALA A 144 1.02 3.57 7.24
N TYR A 145 1.03 4.09 8.48
CA TYR A 145 -0.12 4.04 9.39
C TYR A 145 -0.79 5.40 9.60
N GLY A 146 -0.11 6.50 9.26
CA GLY A 146 -0.70 7.84 9.20
C GLY A 146 -1.43 8.15 7.88
N TYR A 147 -1.60 7.16 7.00
CA TYR A 147 -2.26 7.34 5.71
C TYR A 147 -3.79 7.42 5.89
N ASP A 148 -4.38 8.54 5.47
CA ASP A 148 -5.83 8.76 5.46
C ASP A 148 -6.38 8.48 4.05
N ALA A 149 -7.00 7.32 3.86
CA ALA A 149 -7.44 6.89 2.53
C ALA A 149 -8.53 7.78 1.92
N GLU A 150 -9.42 8.33 2.73
CA GLU A 150 -10.51 9.18 2.27
C GLU A 150 -9.95 10.52 1.78
N LYS A 151 -9.17 11.19 2.64
CA LYS A 151 -8.53 12.47 2.30
C LYS A 151 -7.63 12.34 1.07
N ARG A 152 -6.86 11.26 0.98
CA ARG A 152 -5.96 11.02 -0.17
C ARG A 152 -6.74 10.79 -1.46
N MET A 153 -7.91 10.17 -1.37
CA MET A 153 -8.82 10.05 -2.51
C MET A 153 -9.44 11.39 -2.92
N GLU A 154 -9.86 12.23 -1.96
CA GLU A 154 -10.34 13.59 -2.25
C GLU A 154 -9.28 14.43 -2.98
N GLU A 155 -8.04 14.39 -2.49
CA GLU A 155 -6.91 15.07 -3.12
C GLU A 155 -6.63 14.52 -4.52
N ALA A 156 -6.72 13.20 -4.72
CA ALA A 156 -6.55 12.57 -6.02
C ALA A 156 -7.65 12.99 -7.00
N TRP A 157 -8.90 12.98 -6.56
CA TRP A 157 -10.04 13.44 -7.33
C TRP A 157 -9.87 14.88 -7.82
N ALA A 158 -9.52 15.80 -6.91
CA ALA A 158 -9.32 17.21 -7.23
C ALA A 158 -8.22 17.40 -8.29
N ARG A 159 -7.10 16.67 -8.17
CA ARG A 159 -6.02 16.70 -9.18
C ARG A 159 -6.49 16.18 -10.55
N ASP A 160 -7.25 15.10 -10.57
CA ASP A 160 -7.67 14.45 -11.81
C ASP A 160 -8.73 15.30 -12.55
N VAL A 161 -9.67 15.90 -11.81
CA VAL A 161 -10.63 16.87 -12.36
C VAL A 161 -9.93 18.09 -12.93
N ALA A 162 -8.97 18.67 -12.19
CA ALA A 162 -8.19 19.80 -12.70
C ALA A 162 -7.43 19.44 -13.98
N THR A 163 -6.87 18.23 -14.03
CA THR A 163 -6.20 17.70 -15.23
C THR A 163 -7.16 17.58 -16.41
N LEU A 164 -8.37 17.05 -16.18
CA LEU A 164 -9.40 16.91 -17.21
C LEU A 164 -9.82 18.28 -17.80
N ILE A 165 -10.09 19.27 -16.93
CA ILE A 165 -10.43 20.63 -17.33
C ILE A 165 -9.29 21.25 -18.16
N SER A 166 -8.04 21.07 -17.73
CA SER A 166 -6.87 21.60 -18.45
C SER A 166 -6.70 21.00 -19.86
N ARG A 167 -7.12 19.74 -20.06
CA ARG A 167 -7.07 19.06 -21.36
C ARG A 167 -8.17 19.59 -22.28
N SER A 168 -9.38 19.73 -21.76
CA SER A 168 -10.51 20.31 -22.51
C SER A 168 -10.20 21.71 -23.03
N LYS A 169 -9.62 22.59 -22.19
CA LYS A 169 -9.25 23.95 -22.61
C LYS A 169 -8.22 23.99 -23.74
N ARG A 170 -7.26 23.05 -23.75
CA ARG A 170 -6.23 22.95 -24.80
C ARG A 170 -6.83 22.51 -26.13
N ASP A 171 -7.77 21.56 -26.10
CA ASP A 171 -8.43 21.04 -27.29
C ASP A 171 -9.30 22.10 -27.98
N THR A 172 -9.96 22.97 -27.19
CA THR A 172 -10.76 24.09 -27.71
C THR A 172 -9.94 25.27 -28.26
N SER A 173 -8.62 25.27 -28.02
CA SER A 173 -7.70 26.34 -28.48
C SER A 173 -6.88 25.96 -29.71
N ALA A 174 -7.13 24.80 -30.33
CA ALA A 174 -6.54 24.45 -31.61
C ALA A 174 -7.12 25.36 -32.71
N PRO A 175 -6.30 26.12 -33.47
CA PRO A 175 -6.80 26.90 -34.59
C PRO A 175 -7.39 25.97 -35.64
N TYR A 176 -8.62 26.25 -36.07
CA TYR A 176 -9.18 25.67 -37.30
C TYR A 176 -8.24 26.06 -38.45
N ILE A 177 -7.51 25.09 -38.99
CA ILE A 177 -6.80 25.20 -40.28
C ILE A 177 -7.74 24.65 -41.35
#